data_AF-A0A3N0Z8P0-F1
#
_entry.id   AF-A0A3N0Z8P0-F1
#
_cell.length_a   1.000
_cell.length_b   1.000
_cell.length_c   1.000
_cell.angle_alpha   90.00
_cell.angle_beta   90.00
_cell.angle_gamma   90.00
#
_symmetry.space_group_name_H-M   'P 1'
#
loop_
_entity.id
_entity.type
_entity.pdbx_description
1 polymer ?
#
loop_
_entity_poly.entity_id
_entity_poly.type
_entity_poly.pdbx_seq_one_letter_code
_entity_poly.pdbx_strand_id
1 'polypeptide(L)'
;MATVGEQLLKALEDLDSKKLQKFKWFLKNNGSVSTSDLEKADTATDTVDVMVERFEPDGAVKITLDILRKMNENYLAKQLENWTATTEKN
;
A
#
# COMPACT_ATOMS: atom_id res chain seq x y z
N MET A 1 13.86 2.86 13.44
CA MET A 1 13.70 3.01 11.99
C MET A 1 12.28 2.62 11.66
N ALA A 2 11.57 3.40 10.86
CA ALA A 2 10.22 3.01 10.45
C ALA A 2 10.34 1.83 9.47
N THR A 3 9.59 0.77 9.71
CA THR A 3 9.50 -0.39 8.82
C THR A 3 8.74 -0.03 7.55
N VAL A 4 8.92 -0.83 6.51
CA VAL A 4 8.16 -0.67 5.25
C VAL A 4 6.66 -0.66 5.50
N GLY A 5 6.18 -1.49 6.45
CA GLY A 5 4.76 -1.50 6.84
C GLY A 5 4.29 -0.14 7.35
N GLU A 6 5.04 0.51 8.24
CA GLU A 6 4.68 1.83 8.78
C GLU A 6 4.69 2.92 7.70
N GLN A 7 5.60 2.84 6.73
CA GLN A 7 5.65 3.78 5.60
C GLN A 7 4.44 3.62 4.67
N LEU A 8 4.07 2.37 4.37
CA LEU A 8 2.87 2.06 3.59
C LEU A 8 1.60 2.51 4.33
N LEU A 9 1.52 2.21 5.62
CA LEU A 9 0.39 2.59 6.47
C LEU A 9 0.17 4.10 6.44
N LYS A 10 1.22 4.87 6.66
CA LYS A 10 1.15 6.34 6.61
C LYS A 10 0.64 6.84 5.24
N ALA A 11 1.09 6.23 4.14
CA ALA A 11 0.61 6.59 2.81
C ALA A 11 -0.87 6.24 2.61
N LEU A 12 -1.33 5.12 3.17
CA LEU A 12 -2.73 4.67 3.11
C LEU A 12 -3.64 5.47 4.05
N GLU A 13 -3.14 5.95 5.19
CA GLU A 13 -3.86 6.83 6.12
C GLU A 13 -4.05 8.24 5.57
N ASP A 14 -3.11 8.72 4.72
CA ASP A 14 -3.26 10.00 4.00
C ASP A 14 -4.32 9.91 2.88
N LEU A 15 -4.72 8.70 2.48
CA LEU A 15 -5.82 8.50 1.55
C LEU A 15 -7.16 8.67 2.24
N ASP A 16 -8.04 9.49 1.67
CA ASP A 16 -9.44 9.59 2.09
C ASP A 16 -10.14 8.23 1.97
N SER A 17 -11.19 7.99 2.76
CA SER A 17 -11.93 6.70 2.75
C SER A 17 -12.40 6.28 1.34
N LYS A 18 -12.76 7.24 0.47
CA LYS A 18 -13.13 6.94 -0.94
C LYS A 18 -11.94 6.44 -1.77
N LYS A 19 -10.76 7.04 -1.58
CA LYS A 19 -9.54 6.63 -2.25
C LYS A 19 -9.09 5.27 -1.71
N LEU A 20 -9.14 5.06 -0.41
CA LEU A 20 -8.83 3.77 0.22
C LEU A 20 -9.73 2.64 -0.33
N GLN A 21 -11.04 2.88 -0.48
CA GLN A 21 -11.95 1.92 -1.12
C GLN A 21 -11.56 1.62 -2.57
N LYS A 22 -11.17 2.64 -3.34
CA LYS A 22 -10.69 2.45 -4.72
C LYS A 22 -9.36 1.69 -4.76
N PHE A 23 -8.46 1.95 -3.81
CA PHE A 23 -7.19 1.23 -3.66
C PHE A 23 -7.43 -0.26 -3.40
N LYS A 24 -8.30 -0.58 -2.44
CA LYS A 24 -8.75 -1.95 -2.15
C LYS A 24 -9.36 -2.63 -3.37
N TRP A 25 -10.15 -1.91 -4.16
CA TRP A 25 -10.70 -2.42 -5.42
C TRP A 25 -9.60 -2.77 -6.44
N PHE A 26 -8.57 -1.93 -6.58
CA PHE A 26 -7.43 -2.24 -7.45
C PHE A 26 -6.61 -3.42 -6.94
N LEU A 27 -6.38 -3.54 -5.63
CA LEU A 27 -5.72 -4.70 -5.02
C LEU A 27 -6.45 -6.01 -5.36
N LYS A 28 -7.78 -6.00 -5.22
CA LYS A 28 -8.65 -7.11 -5.61
C LYS A 28 -8.53 -7.42 -7.11
N ASN A 29 -8.62 -6.38 -7.93
CA ASN A 29 -8.59 -6.53 -9.39
C ASN A 29 -7.24 -6.97 -9.93
N ASN A 30 -6.15 -6.68 -9.21
CA ASN A 30 -4.81 -7.15 -9.56
C ASN A 30 -4.62 -8.67 -9.30
N GLY A 31 -5.68 -9.39 -8.90
CA GLY A 31 -5.64 -10.84 -8.60
C GLY A 31 -4.70 -11.20 -7.46
N SER A 32 -4.28 -10.19 -6.71
CA SER A 32 -3.15 -10.20 -5.80
C SER A 32 -3.57 -10.57 -4.39
N VAL A 33 -4.78 -10.16 -4.00
CA VAL A 33 -5.36 -10.38 -2.67
C VAL A 33 -6.75 -10.98 -2.83
N SER A 34 -7.05 -12.03 -2.06
CA SER A 34 -8.36 -12.70 -2.10
C SER A 34 -9.43 -11.80 -1.53
N THR A 35 -10.68 -11.94 -1.98
CA THR A 35 -11.83 -11.24 -1.40
C THR A 35 -11.98 -11.48 0.10
N SER A 36 -11.68 -12.69 0.57
CA SER A 36 -11.71 -13.05 1.99
C SER A 36 -10.68 -12.28 2.82
N ASP A 37 -9.52 -11.98 2.24
CA ASP A 37 -8.45 -11.26 2.94
C ASP A 37 -8.77 -9.76 2.97
N LEU A 38 -9.40 -9.24 1.92
CA LEU A 38 -9.91 -7.87 1.83
C LEU A 38 -11.12 -7.60 2.73
N GLU A 39 -12.00 -8.58 2.94
CA GLU A 39 -13.11 -8.46 3.89
C GLU A 39 -12.62 -8.41 5.34
N LYS A 40 -11.52 -9.11 5.64
CA LYS A 40 -10.84 -8.98 6.94
C LYS A 40 -10.05 -7.69 7.04
N ALA A 41 -9.50 -7.22 5.92
CA ALA A 41 -8.71 -6.00 5.87
C ALA A 41 -9.58 -4.74 5.80
N ASP A 42 -10.37 -4.48 6.85
CA ASP A 42 -11.24 -3.31 6.92
C ASP A 42 -10.44 -2.01 7.16
N THR A 43 -9.33 -2.10 7.89
CA THR A 43 -8.46 -0.93 8.16
C THR A 43 -7.29 -0.80 7.18
N ALA A 44 -6.67 0.39 7.15
CA ALA A 44 -5.44 0.62 6.39
C ALA A 44 -4.30 -0.29 6.89
N THR A 45 -4.19 -0.47 8.20
CA THR A 45 -3.27 -1.39 8.88
C THR A 45 -3.41 -2.83 8.39
N ASP A 46 -4.62 -3.37 8.42
CA ASP A 46 -4.84 -4.75 7.97
C ASP A 46 -4.50 -4.93 6.48
N THR A 47 -4.78 -3.89 5.67
CA THR A 47 -4.44 -3.90 4.25
C THR A 47 -2.92 -3.96 4.05
N VAL A 48 -2.16 -3.19 4.83
CA VAL A 48 -0.69 -3.22 4.80
C VAL A 48 -0.17 -4.59 5.22
N ASP A 49 -0.67 -5.14 6.32
CA ASP A 49 -0.21 -6.44 6.82
C ASP A 49 -0.43 -7.53 5.78
N VAL A 50 -1.61 -7.59 5.17
CA VAL A 50 -1.90 -8.54 4.08
C VAL A 50 -0.97 -8.33 2.88
N MET A 51 -0.66 -7.07 2.54
CA MET A 51 0.26 -6.78 1.43
C MET A 51 1.69 -7.21 1.74
N VAL A 52 2.19 -6.90 2.93
CA VAL A 52 3.56 -7.26 3.35
C VAL A 52 3.70 -8.77 3.51
N GLU A 53 2.68 -9.44 4.06
CA GLU A 53 2.65 -10.91 4.18
C GLU A 53 2.61 -11.60 2.81
N ARG A 54 1.88 -11.03 1.85
CA ARG A 54 1.67 -11.66 0.53
C ARG A 54 2.77 -11.36 -0.49
N PHE A 55 3.30 -10.15 -0.47
CA PHE A 55 4.22 -9.62 -1.50
C PHE A 55 5.62 -9.35 -0.99
N GLU A 56 5.88 -9.62 0.29
CA GLU A 56 7.08 -9.16 0.99
C GLU A 56 7.15 -7.62 1.05
N PRO A 57 7.96 -7.04 1.93
CA PRO A 57 8.06 -5.59 2.06
C PRO A 57 8.31 -4.86 0.73
N ASP A 58 9.27 -5.33 -0.05
CA ASP A 58 9.65 -4.68 -1.32
C ASP A 58 8.58 -4.81 -2.40
N GLY A 59 7.87 -5.95 -2.47
CA GLY A 59 6.78 -6.15 -3.41
C GLY A 59 5.55 -5.34 -3.02
N ALA A 60 5.24 -5.25 -1.71
CA ALA A 60 4.16 -4.43 -1.19
C ALA A 60 4.35 -2.95 -1.57
N VAL A 61 5.57 -2.42 -1.47
CA VAL A 61 5.89 -1.05 -1.91
C VAL A 61 5.62 -0.87 -3.40
N LYS A 62 6.14 -1.78 -4.25
CA LYS A 62 5.96 -1.70 -5.71
C LYS A 62 4.48 -1.70 -6.12
N ILE A 63 3.68 -2.57 -5.50
CA ILE A 63 2.24 -2.66 -5.77
C ILE A 63 1.53 -1.39 -5.31
N THR A 64 1.81 -0.90 -4.10
CA THR A 64 1.21 0.34 -3.60
C THR A 64 1.53 1.51 -4.51
N LEU A 65 2.79 1.66 -4.95
CA LEU A 65 3.20 2.70 -5.89
C LEU A 65 2.44 2.63 -7.22
N ASP A 66 2.30 1.43 -7.78
CA ASP A 66 1.58 1.23 -9.05
C ASP A 66 0.10 1.60 -8.92
N ILE A 67 -0.57 1.17 -7.84
CA ILE A 67 -1.98 1.49 -7.59
C ILE A 67 -2.18 2.97 -7.34
N LEU A 68 -1.33 3.61 -6.53
CA LEU A 68 -1.38 5.05 -6.30
C LEU A 68 -1.25 5.83 -7.62
N ARG A 69 -0.32 5.44 -8.50
CA ARG A 69 -0.17 6.02 -9.84
C ARG A 69 -1.41 5.81 -10.70
N LYS A 70 -2.00 4.61 -10.70
CA LYS A 70 -3.27 4.31 -11.42
C LYS A 70 -4.46 5.13 -10.93
N MET A 71 -4.46 5.48 -9.65
CA MET A 71 -5.49 6.33 -9.03
C MET A 71 -5.26 7.83 -9.24
N ASN A 72 -4.16 8.21 -9.92
CA ASN A 72 -3.69 9.59 -10.07
C ASN A 72 -3.19 10.23 -8.77
N GLU A 73 -2.88 9.42 -7.74
CA GLU A 73 -2.26 9.83 -6.48
C GLU A 73 -0.72 9.87 -6.63
N ASN A 74 -0.25 10.51 -7.69
CA ASN A 74 1.17 10.56 -8.05
C ASN A 74 2.03 11.27 -6.99
N TYR A 75 1.44 12.20 -6.24
CA TYR A 75 2.10 12.87 -5.12
C TYR A 75 2.42 11.89 -3.99
N LEU A 76 1.42 11.12 -3.55
CA LEU A 76 1.58 10.10 -2.52
C LEU A 76 2.54 8.99 -2.96
N ALA A 77 2.46 8.58 -4.24
CA ALA A 77 3.41 7.61 -4.79
C ALA A 77 4.86 8.10 -4.67
N LYS A 78 5.13 9.37 -5.02
CA LYS A 78 6.48 9.94 -4.87
C LYS A 78 6.92 10.05 -3.41
N GLN A 79 6.01 10.39 -2.50
CA GLN A 79 6.34 10.45 -1.08
C GLN A 79 6.73 9.08 -0.53
N LEU A 80 5.93 8.05 -0.86
CA LEU A 80 6.20 6.68 -0.46
C LEU A 80 7.55 6.19 -1.02
N GLU A 81 7.81 6.43 -2.32
CA GLU A 81 9.08 6.08 -2.97
C GLU A 81 10.28 6.73 -2.27
N ASN A 82 10.15 8.00 -1.86
CA ASN A 82 11.19 8.69 -1.11
C ASN A 82 11.40 8.09 0.29
N TRP A 83 10.31 7.77 1.00
CA TRP A 83 10.40 7.13 2.32
C TRP A 83 11.12 5.77 2.23
N THR A 84 10.79 4.96 1.24
CA THR A 84 11.37 3.62 1.06
C THR A 84 12.79 3.66 0.51
N ALA A 85 13.12 4.61 -0.39
CA ALA A 85 14.47 4.77 -0.95
C ALA A 85 15.51 5.25 0.08
N THR A 86 15.05 5.84 1.19
CA THR A 86 15.97 6.25 2.28
C THR A 86 16.47 5.04 3.08
N THR A 87 15.83 3.88 2.97
CA THR A 87 16.11 2.68 3.78
C THR A 87 17.22 1.79 3.19
N GLU A 88 17.55 1.92 1.90
CA GLU A 88 18.61 1.11 1.24
C GLU A 88 20.04 1.64 1.44
N LYS A 89 20.25 2.72 2.20
CA LYS A 89 21.55 3.42 2.30
C LYS A 89 22.38 3.19 3.56
N ASN A 90 22.09 2.17 4.37
CA ASN A 90 22.88 1.88 5.58
C ASN A 90 23.32 0.42 5.67
#